data_AF-A0A9D6JGF0-F1
#
_entry.id   AF-A0A9D6JGF0-F1
#
_cell.length_a   1.000
_cell.length_b   1.000
_cell.length_c   1.000
_cell.angle_alpha   90.00
_cell.angle_beta   90.00
_cell.angle_gamma   90.00
#
_symmetry.space_group_name_H-M   'P 1'
#
loop_
_entity.id
_entity.type
_entity.pdbx_description
1 polymer ?
#
loop_
_entity_poly.entity_id
_entity_poly.type
_entity_poly.pdbx_seq_one_letter_code
_entity_poly.pdbx_strand_id
1 'polypeptide(L)'
;LGAYLVAIREDEDASEALGVDTFRYKMIAYALSAALTALGGTFYAYYQYYLQPNTVLHINHSVDIMIRPIVGGAGTILGPVLGSFLLELLGEFSRTYFAGGMAGLSVAIYGVLLVIVVLFLPRGVYPTLAHLMRRRRPGRAT
;
A
#
# COMPACT_ATOMS: atom_id res chain seq x y z
N LEU A 1 8.95 18.97 -9.64
CA LEU A 1 8.18 18.39 -8.51
C LEU A 1 8.98 17.33 -7.77
N GLY A 2 9.38 16.22 -8.39
CA GLY A 2 10.08 15.13 -7.70
C GLY A 2 11.35 15.55 -6.95
N ALA A 3 12.26 16.30 -7.58
CA ALA A 3 13.49 16.77 -6.92
C ALA A 3 13.20 17.71 -5.73
N TYR A 4 12.22 18.62 -5.85
CA TYR A 4 11.80 19.49 -4.75
C TYR A 4 11.19 18.71 -3.59
N LEU A 5 10.37 17.70 -3.87
CA LEU A 5 9.78 16.84 -2.83
C LEU A 5 10.85 15.99 -2.12
N VAL A 6 11.90 15.55 -2.83
CA VAL A 6 13.04 14.88 -2.20
C VAL A 6 13.81 15.85 -1.32
N ALA A 7 14.09 17.08 -1.78
CA ALA A 7 14.76 18.09 -0.98
C ALA A 7 13.99 18.43 0.31
N ILE A 8 12.68 18.67 0.19
CA ILE A 8 11.77 18.92 1.33
C ILE A 8 11.75 17.75 2.32
N ARG A 9 11.91 16.50 1.83
CA ARG A 9 11.93 15.30 2.67
C ARG A 9 13.23 15.17 3.48
N GLU A 10 14.35 15.66 2.95
CA GLU A 10 15.65 15.60 3.63
C GLU A 10 15.77 16.73 4.66
N ASP A 11 15.50 17.97 4.26
CA ASP A 11 15.50 19.14 5.15
C ASP A 11 14.56 20.24 4.59
N GLU A 12 13.48 20.50 5.32
CA GLU A 12 12.47 21.48 4.93
C GLU A 12 12.96 22.92 5.11
N ASP A 13 13.60 23.21 6.24
CA ASP A 13 14.08 24.56 6.58
C ASP A 13 15.20 24.98 5.62
N ALA A 14 16.09 24.05 5.28
CA ALA A 14 17.14 24.30 4.28
C ALA A 14 16.57 24.51 2.87
N SER A 15 15.50 23.79 2.52
CA SER A 15 14.82 23.96 1.22
C SER A 15 14.16 25.33 1.11
N GLU A 16 13.54 25.80 2.19
CA GLU A 16 12.92 27.13 2.24
C GLU A 16 13.96 28.26 2.16
N ALA A 17 15.10 28.09 2.83
CA ALA A 17 16.23 29.03 2.75
C ALA A 17 16.82 29.16 1.33
N LEU A 18 16.72 28.10 0.51
CA LEU A 18 17.11 28.11 -0.92
C LEU A 18 16.03 28.71 -1.84
N GLY A 19 14.94 29.24 -1.29
CA GLY A 19 13.85 29.89 -2.03
C GLY A 19 12.80 28.93 -2.57
N VAL A 20 12.75 27.68 -2.08
CA VAL A 20 11.70 26.71 -2.44
C VAL A 20 10.47 26.97 -1.58
N ASP A 21 9.32 27.24 -2.20
CA ASP A 21 8.04 27.35 -1.51
C ASP A 21 7.53 25.94 -1.10
N THR A 22 7.96 25.50 0.08
CA THR A 22 7.64 24.18 0.69
C THR A 22 6.13 23.97 0.79
N PHE A 23 5.39 25.01 1.18
CA PHE A 23 3.94 24.98 1.34
C PHE A 23 3.21 24.65 0.05
N ARG A 24 3.53 25.35 -1.05
CA ARG A 24 2.90 25.08 -2.36
C ARG A 24 3.16 23.64 -2.84
N TYR A 25 4.40 23.17 -2.72
CA TYR A 25 4.75 21.82 -3.19
C TYR A 25 4.10 20.72 -2.34
N LYS A 26 4.02 20.89 -1.01
CA LYS A 26 3.28 19.97 -0.13
C LYS A 26 1.79 19.98 -0.43
N MET A 27 1.19 21.16 -0.64
CA MET A 27 -0.25 21.27 -0.92
C MET A 27 -0.61 20.58 -2.24
N ILE A 28 0.21 20.70 -3.28
CA ILE A 28 0.03 19.95 -4.54
C ILE A 28 0.15 18.45 -4.29
N ALA A 29 1.12 17.99 -3.50
CA ALA A 29 1.29 16.57 -3.18
C ALA A 29 0.09 16.00 -2.40
N TYR A 30 -0.44 16.75 -1.43
CA TYR A 30 -1.65 16.36 -0.69
C TYR A 30 -2.89 16.37 -1.59
N ALA A 31 -3.07 17.39 -2.43
CA ALA A 31 -4.19 17.45 -3.37
C ALA A 31 -4.18 16.25 -4.33
N LEU A 32 -3.01 15.89 -4.88
CA LEU A 32 -2.87 14.72 -5.75
C LEU A 32 -3.19 13.41 -5.00
N SER A 33 -2.68 13.26 -3.78
CA SER A 33 -2.93 12.08 -2.94
C SER A 33 -4.40 11.95 -2.57
N ALA A 34 -5.05 13.06 -2.20
CA ALA A 34 -6.47 13.13 -1.88
C ALA A 34 -7.32 12.80 -3.13
N ALA A 35 -6.96 13.31 -4.30
CA ALA A 35 -7.67 13.01 -5.55
C ALA A 35 -7.62 11.52 -5.89
N LEU A 36 -6.45 10.89 -5.82
CA LEU A 36 -6.31 9.44 -6.04
C LEU A 36 -7.08 8.61 -5.00
N THR A 37 -7.04 9.04 -3.74
CA THR A 37 -7.78 8.39 -2.65
C THR A 37 -9.29 8.52 -2.84
N ALA A 38 -9.78 9.70 -3.22
CA ALA A 38 -11.18 9.96 -3.49
C ALA A 38 -11.70 9.15 -4.68
N LEU A 39 -10.90 8.97 -5.74
CA LEU A 39 -11.24 8.09 -6.85
C LEU A 39 -11.48 6.65 -6.37
N GLY A 40 -10.55 6.09 -5.61
CA GLY A 40 -10.70 4.74 -5.04
C GLY A 40 -11.90 4.64 -4.08
N GLY A 41 -12.07 5.64 -3.21
CA GLY A 41 -13.18 5.70 -2.27
C GLY A 41 -14.55 5.81 -2.95
N THR A 42 -14.64 6.51 -4.08
CA THR A 42 -15.88 6.63 -4.85
C THR A 42 -16.26 5.29 -5.49
N PHE A 43 -15.30 4.57 -6.07
CA PHE A 43 -15.55 3.21 -6.58
C PHE A 43 -15.96 2.24 -5.47
N TYR A 44 -15.32 2.34 -4.30
CA TYR A 44 -15.68 1.52 -3.14
C TYR A 44 -17.11 1.85 -2.64
N ALA A 45 -17.46 3.13 -2.53
CA ALA A 45 -18.80 3.56 -2.13
C ALA A 45 -19.87 3.07 -3.10
N TYR A 46 -19.59 3.11 -4.40
CA TYR A 46 -20.48 2.56 -5.43
C TYR A 46 -20.64 1.04 -5.30
N TYR A 47 -19.54 0.31 -5.06
CA TYR A 47 -19.56 -1.14 -4.87
C TYR A 47 -20.37 -1.58 -3.65
N GLN A 48 -20.28 -0.85 -2.54
CA GLN A 48 -20.90 -1.24 -1.29
C GLN A 48 -22.43 -1.01 -1.26
N TYR A 49 -22.96 -0.11 -2.12
CA TYR A 49 -24.36 0.36 -2.21
C TYR A 49 -24.98 0.95 -0.92
N TYR A 50 -24.46 0.60 0.26
CA TYR A 50 -24.91 1.04 1.57
C TYR A 50 -23.70 1.27 2.49
N LEU A 51 -23.52 2.53 2.92
CA LEU A 51 -22.42 2.95 3.77
C LEU A 51 -22.90 3.06 5.22
N GLN A 52 -22.49 2.14 6.07
CA GLN A 52 -22.68 2.27 7.52
C GLN A 52 -21.44 2.88 8.15
N PRO A 53 -21.54 3.98 8.92
CA PRO A 53 -20.39 4.61 9.58
C PRO A 53 -19.60 3.61 10.44
N ASN A 54 -20.32 2.69 11.10
CA ASN A 54 -19.71 1.69 11.95
C ASN A 54 -18.87 0.67 11.19
N THR A 55 -19.14 0.41 9.90
CA THR A 55 -18.29 -0.49 9.11
C THR A 55 -17.19 0.29 8.41
N VAL A 56 -17.50 1.39 7.75
CA VAL A 56 -16.53 2.08 6.89
C VAL A 56 -15.50 2.93 7.65
N LEU A 57 -15.82 3.38 8.87
CA LEU A 57 -14.92 4.15 9.73
C LEU A 57 -14.29 3.31 10.83
N HIS A 58 -14.47 1.98 10.80
CA HIS A 58 -13.92 1.10 11.82
C HIS A 58 -12.39 1.02 11.72
N ILE A 59 -11.70 1.00 12.87
CA ILE A 59 -10.23 0.95 12.93
C ILE A 59 -9.64 -0.22 12.12
N ASN A 60 -10.35 -1.36 12.12
CA ASN A 60 -9.93 -2.56 11.40
C ASN A 60 -9.85 -2.34 9.89
N HIS A 61 -10.75 -1.55 9.31
CA HIS A 61 -10.69 -1.21 7.88
C HIS A 61 -9.51 -0.29 7.57
N SER A 62 -9.21 0.68 8.42
CA SER A 62 -8.03 1.55 8.27
C SER A 62 -6.73 0.74 8.31
N VAL A 63 -6.62 -0.22 9.24
CA VAL A 63 -5.46 -1.10 9.34
C VAL A 63 -5.31 -1.98 8.10
N ASP A 64 -6.41 -2.55 7.59
CA ASP A 64 -6.38 -3.39 6.39
C ASP A 64 -5.98 -2.59 5.14
N ILE A 65 -6.42 -1.33 5.01
CA ILE A 65 -5.98 -0.45 3.92
C ILE A 65 -4.48 -0.14 4.03
N MET A 66 -3.96 0.07 5.24
CA MET A 66 -2.53 0.37 5.47
C MET A 66 -1.62 -0.85 5.26
N ILE A 67 -2.07 -2.07 5.56
CA ILE A 67 -1.22 -3.26 5.48
C ILE A 67 -0.92 -3.65 4.03
N ARG A 68 -1.84 -3.37 3.10
CA ARG A 68 -1.68 -3.63 1.66
C ARG A 68 -0.43 -3.00 1.03
N PRO A 69 -0.18 -1.67 1.16
CA PRO A 69 1.06 -1.06 0.68
C PRO A 69 2.30 -1.48 1.46
N ILE A 70 2.19 -1.79 2.75
CA ILE A 70 3.32 -2.27 3.57
C ILE A 70 3.81 -3.63 3.06
N VAL A 71 2.89 -4.58 2.88
CA VAL A 71 3.19 -5.92 2.34
C VAL A 71 3.66 -5.84 0.88
N GLY A 72 3.05 -4.95 0.09
CA GLY A 72 3.44 -4.72 -1.30
C GLY A 72 4.86 -4.16 -1.48
N GLY A 73 5.32 -3.35 -0.54
CA GLY A 73 6.62 -2.67 -0.53
C GLY A 73 6.47 -1.15 -0.50
N ALA A 74 6.74 -0.56 0.66
CA ALA A 74 6.68 0.89 0.87
C ALA A 74 7.69 1.63 -0.02
N GLY A 75 7.25 2.71 -0.67
CA GLY A 75 8.11 3.54 -1.53
C GLY A 75 8.18 3.14 -3.01
N THR A 76 7.30 2.24 -3.47
CA THR A 76 7.20 1.88 -4.89
C THR A 76 5.78 2.09 -5.43
N ILE A 77 5.65 2.48 -6.70
CA ILE A 77 4.33 2.74 -7.32
C ILE A 77 3.56 1.44 -7.53
N LEU A 78 4.25 0.36 -7.89
CA LEU A 78 3.64 -0.96 -8.16
C LEU A 78 3.50 -1.86 -6.92
N GLY A 79 4.22 -1.56 -5.84
CA GLY A 79 4.15 -2.31 -4.59
C GLY A 79 2.72 -2.43 -4.04
N PRO A 80 2.00 -1.32 -3.81
CA PRO A 80 0.64 -1.35 -3.27
C PRO A 80 -0.34 -2.15 -4.13
N VAL A 81 -0.20 -2.12 -5.46
CA VAL A 81 -1.06 -2.89 -6.37
C VAL A 81 -0.84 -4.39 -6.19
N LEU A 82 0.43 -4.83 -6.19
CA LEU A 82 0.78 -6.23 -5.98
C LEU A 82 0.47 -6.73 -4.57
N GLY A 83 0.71 -5.89 -3.55
CA GLY A 83 0.38 -6.19 -2.16
C GLY A 83 -1.12 -6.36 -1.96
N SER A 84 -1.92 -5.45 -2.53
CA SER A 84 -3.39 -5.55 -2.50
C SER A 84 -3.88 -6.82 -3.20
N PHE A 85 -3.36 -7.12 -4.39
CA PHE A 85 -3.75 -8.32 -5.14
C PHE A 85 -3.40 -9.61 -4.38
N LEU A 86 -2.19 -9.68 -3.81
CA LEU A 86 -1.75 -10.85 -3.05
C LEU A 86 -2.59 -11.04 -1.79
N LEU A 87 -2.79 -9.99 -0.99
CA LEU A 87 -3.56 -10.06 0.25
C LEU A 87 -5.03 -10.37 -0.01
N GLU A 88 -5.62 -9.80 -1.07
CA GLU A 88 -7.00 -10.10 -1.47
C GLU A 88 -7.12 -11.58 -1.87
N LEU A 89 -6.18 -12.09 -2.66
CA LEU A 89 -6.15 -13.50 -3.05
C LEU A 89 -6.01 -14.40 -1.82
N LEU A 90 -5.07 -14.09 -0.92
CA LEU A 90 -4.89 -14.85 0.34
C LEU A 90 -6.13 -14.79 1.23
N GLY A 91 -6.78 -13.63 1.32
CA GLY A 91 -8.02 -13.43 2.06
C GLY A 91 -9.15 -14.29 1.49
N GLU A 92 -9.33 -14.28 0.17
CA GLU A 92 -10.37 -15.05 -0.52
C GLU A 92 -10.10 -16.55 -0.45
N PHE A 93 -8.85 -16.99 -0.56
CA PHE A 93 -8.46 -18.39 -0.35
C PHE A 93 -8.73 -18.84 1.09
N SER A 94 -8.36 -18.00 2.07
CA SER A 94 -8.62 -18.31 3.48
C SER A 94 -10.12 -18.40 3.77
N ARG A 95 -10.93 -17.50 3.18
CA ARG A 95 -12.39 -17.55 3.28
C ARG A 95 -12.94 -18.79 2.57
N THR A 96 -12.62 -19.04 1.31
CA THR A 96 -13.23 -20.13 0.53
C THR A 96 -12.93 -21.52 1.09
N TYR A 97 -11.69 -21.78 1.55
CA TYR A 97 -11.29 -23.10 2.04
C TYR A 97 -11.60 -23.32 3.53
N PHE A 98 -11.64 -22.26 4.35
CA PHE A 98 -11.81 -22.38 5.80
C PHE A 98 -13.10 -21.75 6.34
N ALA A 99 -13.97 -21.20 5.49
CA ALA A 99 -15.31 -20.70 5.88
C ALA A 99 -16.27 -21.80 6.34
N GLY A 100 -15.98 -23.08 6.06
CA GLY A 100 -16.79 -24.20 6.53
C GLY A 100 -16.63 -24.51 8.03
N GLY A 101 -15.62 -23.95 8.70
CA GLY A 101 -15.38 -24.10 10.14
C GLY A 101 -15.84 -22.89 10.95
N MET A 102 -16.04 -23.08 12.26
CA MET A 102 -16.44 -22.09 13.27
C MET A 102 -16.09 -20.63 12.93
N ALA A 103 -17.06 -19.73 13.16
CA ALA A 103 -16.92 -18.29 12.95
C ALA A 103 -15.64 -17.75 13.59
N GLY A 104 -14.75 -17.18 12.76
CA GLY A 104 -13.49 -16.57 13.19
C GLY A 104 -12.22 -17.35 12.83
N LEU A 105 -12.32 -18.63 12.43
CA LEU A 105 -11.14 -19.42 12.05
C LEU A 105 -10.43 -18.84 10.82
N SER A 106 -11.20 -18.37 9.83
CA SER A 106 -10.67 -17.72 8.62
C SER A 106 -9.88 -16.45 8.94
N VAL A 107 -10.30 -15.66 9.94
CA VAL A 107 -9.59 -14.44 10.36
C VAL A 107 -8.26 -14.79 11.03
N ALA A 108 -8.26 -15.80 11.89
CA ALA A 108 -7.03 -16.27 12.54
C ALA A 108 -6.02 -16.81 11.51
N ILE A 109 -6.49 -17.61 10.54
CA ILE A 109 -5.65 -18.16 9.46
C ILE A 109 -5.12 -17.04 8.57
N TYR A 110 -5.95 -16.05 8.20
CA TYR A 110 -5.51 -14.87 7.45
C TYR A 110 -4.40 -14.13 8.19
N GLY A 111 -4.54 -13.90 9.50
CA GLY A 111 -3.51 -13.27 10.32
C GLY A 111 -2.20 -14.06 10.35
N VAL A 112 -2.26 -15.39 10.51
CA VAL A 112 -1.07 -16.25 10.47
C VAL A 112 -0.39 -16.22 9.10
N LEU A 113 -1.17 -16.30 8.02
CA LEU A 113 -0.66 -16.20 6.66
C LEU A 113 0.01 -14.84 6.41
N LEU A 114 -0.58 -13.77 6.92
CA LEU A 114 -0.01 -12.43 6.83
C LEU A 114 1.35 -12.37 7.55
N VAL A 115 1.44 -12.87 8.78
CA VAL A 115 2.70 -12.94 9.54
C VAL A 115 3.76 -13.73 8.76
N ILE A 116 3.40 -14.87 8.18
CA ILE A 116 4.28 -15.67 7.32
C ILE A 116 4.76 -14.83 6.13
N VAL A 117 3.86 -14.19 5.38
CA VAL A 117 4.23 -13.36 4.23
C VAL A 117 5.19 -12.23 4.63
N VAL A 118 4.94 -11.56 5.75
CA VAL A 118 5.81 -10.48 6.25
C VAL A 118 7.18 -11.01 6.66
N LEU A 119 7.25 -12.18 7.30
CA LEU A 119 8.52 -12.81 7.70
C LEU A 119 9.35 -13.26 6.50
N PHE A 120 8.71 -13.83 5.47
CA PHE A 120 9.41 -14.32 4.27
C PHE A 120 9.71 -13.21 3.25
N LEU A 121 8.96 -12.10 3.25
CA LEU A 121 9.14 -10.97 2.34
C LEU A 121 9.33 -9.64 3.11
N PRO A 122 10.41 -9.48 3.91
CA PRO A 122 10.60 -8.32 4.79
C PRO A 122 10.82 -7.01 4.04
N ARG A 123 11.18 -7.06 2.75
CA ARG A 123 11.28 -5.86 1.90
C ARG A 123 9.95 -5.52 1.20
N GLY A 124 8.96 -6.41 1.24
CA GLY A 124 7.74 -6.37 0.46
C GLY A 124 7.82 -7.18 -0.84
N VAL A 125 6.65 -7.49 -1.42
CA VAL A 125 6.50 -8.35 -2.61
C VAL A 125 7.25 -7.78 -3.82
N TYR A 126 7.03 -6.50 -4.12
CA TYR A 126 7.58 -5.87 -5.31
C TYR A 126 9.11 -5.73 -5.32
N PRO A 127 9.78 -5.20 -4.28
CA PRO A 127 11.24 -5.09 -4.29
C PRO A 127 11.94 -6.45 -4.29
N THR A 128 11.35 -7.48 -3.71
CA THR A 128 11.87 -8.86 -3.79
C THR A 128 11.83 -9.38 -5.23
N LEU A 129 10.72 -9.16 -5.93
CA LEU A 129 10.56 -9.52 -7.35
C LEU A 129 11.49 -8.69 -8.26
N ALA A 130 11.62 -7.39 -7.99
CA ALA A 130 12.50 -6.47 -8.72
C ALA A 130 13.98 -6.81 -8.53
N HIS A 131 14.40 -7.26 -7.34
CA HIS A 131 15.75 -7.77 -7.10
C HIS A 131 16.01 -9.07 -7.87
N LEU A 132 15.05 -9.98 -7.91
CA LEU A 132 15.16 -11.23 -8.68
C LEU A 132 15.23 -10.97 -10.19
N MET A 133 14.45 -10.01 -10.70
CA MET A 133 14.47 -9.61 -12.12
C MET A 133 15.72 -8.81 -12.49
N ARG A 134 16.25 -7.94 -11.60
CA ARG A 134 17.53 -7.26 -11.84
C ARG A 134 18.72 -8.23 -11.86
N ARG A 135 18.65 -9.34 -11.13
CA ARG A 135 19.66 -10.41 -11.19
C ARG A 135 19.66 -11.16 -12.53
N ARG A 136 18.62 -11.01 -13.37
CA ARG A 136 18.52 -11.56 -14.74
C ARG A 136 18.93 -10.59 -15.85
N ARG A 137 19.45 -9.39 -15.55
CA ARG A 137 20.16 -8.55 -16.54
C ARG A 137 21.68 -8.65 -16.33
N PRO A 138 22.35 -9.71 -16.81
CA PRO A 138 23.77 -9.61 -17.12
C PRO A 138 23.91 -8.78 -18.41
N GLY A 139 24.74 -7.75 -18.37
CA GLY A 139 25.33 -7.12 -19.56
C GLY A 139 24.43 -6.18 -20.37
N ARG A 140 24.55 -4.87 -20.11
CA ARG A 140 24.83 -3.94 -21.21
C ARG A 140 26.19 -3.30 -20.92
N ALA A 141 27.22 -3.98 -21.43
CA ALA A 141 28.48 -3.33 -21.74
C ALA A 141 28.29 -2.59 -23.06
N THR A 142 28.50 -1.27 -23.02
CA THR A 142 29.10 -0.39 -24.05
C THR A 142 29.07 1.01 -23.48
#